data_AF-A0A497N6V8-F1
#
_entry.id   AF-A0A497N6V8-F1
#
_cell.length_a   1.000
_cell.length_b   1.000
_cell.length_c   1.000
_cell.angle_alpha   90.00
_cell.angle_beta   90.00
_cell.angle_gamma   90.00
#
_symmetry.space_group_name_H-M   'P 1'
#
loop_
_entity.id
_entity.type
_entity.pdbx_description
1 polymer ?
#
loop_
_entity_poly.entity_id
_entity_poly.type
_entity_poly.pdbx_seq_one_letter_code
_entity_poly.pdbx_strand_id
1 'polypeptide(L)'
;MLSIRDLLDAGTLNIEIAAYLLAIISTGNSFLVGARSGGVGKTTVMAALLNFIPDIDIVATVNSQVIENGLWDPDFKCFIAHEIGRGSLYAYIWGKDVANFLKLAKKHMIAGNLHADDIHEVLEAKGIDDANLSNLHVLIFMKMTGQRGFTKRRINSIYENQWLDGRNEFKQIFMWNEKEDSFKKLTVSKLITVPELKRSRSIIEKIIEHDLRTMEEIRPMILKMINQLER
;
A
#
# COMPACT_ATOMS: atom_id res chain seq x y z
N MET A 1 17.17 4.01 -2.55
CA MET A 1 15.69 4.05 -2.50
C MET A 1 15.32 4.34 -1.05
N LEU A 2 14.27 5.12 -0.77
CA LEU A 2 13.90 5.43 0.62
C LEU A 2 13.27 4.21 1.31
N SER A 3 13.65 3.94 2.55
CA SER A 3 13.07 2.89 3.38
C SER A 3 11.90 3.41 4.25
N ILE A 4 11.23 2.50 4.97
CA ILE A 4 10.25 2.91 5.98
C ILE A 4 10.87 3.83 7.05
N ARG A 5 12.15 3.65 7.38
CA ARG A 5 12.84 4.50 8.36
C ARG A 5 12.97 5.93 7.86
N ASP A 6 13.29 6.11 6.58
CA ASP A 6 13.33 7.44 5.96
C ASP A 6 11.94 8.11 5.94
N LEU A 7 10.87 7.33 5.70
CA LEU A 7 9.50 7.85 5.73
C LEU A 7 9.07 8.27 7.15
N LEU A 8 9.51 7.54 8.17
CA LEU A 8 9.30 7.89 9.58
C LEU A 8 10.03 9.18 9.95
N ASP A 9 11.30 9.30 9.57
CA ASP A 9 12.12 10.49 9.85
C ASP A 9 11.57 11.73 9.12
N ALA A 10 11.08 11.56 7.89
CA ALA A 10 10.43 12.64 7.15
C ALA A 10 9.05 13.03 7.71
N GLY A 11 8.52 12.26 8.67
CA GLY A 11 7.15 12.38 9.18
C GLY A 11 6.09 12.09 8.14
N THR A 12 6.42 11.40 7.04
CA THR A 12 5.45 11.01 6.00
C THR A 12 4.38 10.09 6.56
N LEU A 13 4.74 9.30 7.55
CA LEU A 13 3.86 8.50 8.39
C LEU A 13 4.45 8.42 9.80
N ASN A 14 3.63 8.06 10.78
CA ASN A 14 4.10 7.80 12.14
C ASN A 14 4.28 6.29 12.39
N ILE A 15 4.81 5.95 13.56
CA ILE A 15 5.05 4.56 13.97
C ILE A 15 3.76 3.71 13.99
N GLU A 16 2.62 4.30 14.32
CA GLU A 16 1.35 3.58 14.37
C GLU A 16 0.89 3.17 12.96
N ILE A 17 1.01 4.09 11.99
CA ILE A 17 0.73 3.80 10.58
C ILE A 17 1.74 2.79 10.03
N ALA A 18 3.04 2.93 10.33
CA ALA A 18 4.05 1.97 9.89
C ALA A 18 3.74 0.56 10.39
N ALA A 19 3.39 0.43 11.67
CA ALA A 19 3.04 -0.85 12.28
C ALA A 19 1.78 -1.46 11.68
N TYR A 20 0.75 -0.65 11.43
CA TYR A 20 -0.47 -1.08 10.75
C TYR A 20 -0.18 -1.58 9.34
N LEU A 21 0.57 -0.80 8.54
CA LEU A 21 0.91 -1.16 7.17
C LEU A 21 1.79 -2.40 7.10
N LEU A 22 2.73 -2.57 8.04
CA LEU A 22 3.50 -3.79 8.15
C LEU A 22 2.59 -4.99 8.45
N ALA A 23 1.72 -4.89 9.46
CA ALA A 23 0.82 -5.98 9.84
C ALA A 23 -0.04 -6.43 8.67
N ILE A 24 -0.67 -5.49 7.95
CA ILE A 24 -1.61 -5.82 6.89
C ILE A 24 -0.92 -6.29 5.61
N ILE A 25 0.20 -5.67 5.20
CA ILE A 25 0.88 -6.03 3.96
C ILE A 25 1.61 -7.37 4.10
N SER A 26 2.16 -7.65 5.28
CA SER A 26 2.89 -8.89 5.56
C SER A 26 2.02 -10.15 5.49
N THR A 27 0.69 -10.00 5.51
CA THR A 27 -0.28 -11.10 5.35
C THR A 27 -0.79 -11.23 3.91
N GLY A 28 -0.14 -10.57 2.94
CA GLY A 28 -0.45 -10.68 1.52
C GLY A 28 -1.60 -9.79 1.04
N ASN A 29 -2.06 -8.83 1.86
CA ASN A 29 -3.12 -7.92 1.46
C ASN A 29 -2.66 -6.93 0.39
N SER A 30 -3.49 -6.77 -0.63
CA SER A 30 -3.26 -5.85 -1.75
C SER A 30 -3.46 -4.38 -1.35
N PHE A 31 -2.62 -3.48 -1.88
CA PHE A 31 -2.73 -2.04 -1.58
C PHE A 31 -2.51 -1.16 -2.80
N LEU A 32 -3.16 0.01 -2.86
CA LEU A 32 -2.84 1.04 -3.84
C LEU A 32 -2.52 2.37 -3.17
N VAL A 33 -1.62 3.15 -3.79
CA VAL A 33 -1.22 4.48 -3.32
C VAL A 33 -1.77 5.56 -4.26
N GLY A 34 -2.64 6.43 -3.75
CA GLY A 34 -3.29 7.50 -4.50
C GLY A 34 -2.68 8.88 -4.23
N ALA A 35 -2.48 9.65 -5.29
CA ALA A 35 -2.39 11.11 -5.28
C ALA A 35 -2.56 11.63 -6.71
N ARG A 36 -3.33 12.70 -6.89
CA ARG A 36 -3.59 13.30 -8.20
C ARG A 36 -2.35 13.97 -8.78
N SER A 37 -1.62 14.71 -7.94
CA SER A 37 -0.43 15.46 -8.36
C SER A 37 0.81 14.57 -8.53
N GLY A 38 1.56 14.80 -9.61
CA GLY A 38 2.90 14.23 -9.78
C GLY A 38 3.87 14.75 -8.71
N GLY A 39 4.88 13.94 -8.36
CA GLY A 39 5.94 14.34 -7.41
C GLY A 39 5.55 14.32 -5.92
N VAL A 40 4.32 13.90 -5.59
CA VAL A 40 3.83 13.75 -4.20
C VAL A 40 4.51 12.59 -3.46
N GLY A 41 5.09 11.63 -4.19
CA GLY A 41 5.88 10.54 -3.60
C GLY A 41 5.20 9.16 -3.60
N LYS A 42 4.14 8.94 -4.40
CA LYS A 42 3.41 7.66 -4.46
C LYS A 42 4.33 6.46 -4.65
N THR A 43 5.15 6.51 -5.70
CA THR A 43 6.12 5.46 -6.03
C THR A 43 7.14 5.24 -4.92
N THR A 44 7.56 6.31 -4.23
CA THR A 44 8.48 6.22 -3.09
C THR A 44 7.84 5.47 -1.93
N VAL A 45 6.59 5.80 -1.58
CA VAL A 45 5.85 5.09 -0.52
C VAL A 45 5.56 3.65 -0.93
N MET A 46 5.07 3.41 -2.14
CA MET A 46 4.83 2.07 -2.67
C MET A 46 6.10 1.21 -2.59
N ALA A 47 7.25 1.72 -3.03
CA ALA A 47 8.51 0.97 -3.01
C ALA A 47 9.01 0.68 -1.58
N ALA A 48 8.86 1.63 -0.65
CA ALA A 48 9.16 1.37 0.75
C ALA A 48 8.25 0.26 1.33
N LEU A 49 6.95 0.29 1.01
CA LEU A 49 5.97 -0.70 1.47
C LEU A 49 6.10 -2.07 0.79
N LEU A 50 6.63 -2.13 -0.44
CA LEU A 50 6.93 -3.42 -1.09
C LEU A 50 7.98 -4.24 -0.31
N ASN A 51 8.75 -3.64 0.60
CA ASN A 51 9.62 -4.38 1.49
C ASN A 51 8.87 -5.14 2.60
N PHE A 52 7.57 -4.89 2.77
CA PHE A 52 6.75 -5.51 3.81
C PHE A 52 6.03 -6.77 3.33
N ILE A 53 6.03 -7.04 2.02
CA ILE A 53 5.27 -8.17 1.44
C ILE A 53 5.85 -9.53 1.93
N PRO A 54 5.11 -10.64 1.82
CA PRO A 54 5.62 -11.99 2.06
C PRO A 54 6.86 -12.34 1.22
N ASP A 55 7.50 -13.48 1.48
CA ASP A 55 8.61 -13.96 0.63
C ASP A 55 8.08 -14.57 -0.67
N ILE A 56 7.62 -13.70 -1.58
CA ILE A 56 6.95 -14.05 -2.84
C ILE A 56 7.52 -13.24 -4.00
N ASP A 57 7.37 -13.78 -5.22
CA ASP A 57 7.85 -13.11 -6.42
C ASP A 57 7.10 -11.79 -6.68
N ILE A 58 7.86 -10.76 -7.07
CA ILE A 58 7.31 -9.48 -7.54
C ILE A 58 7.32 -9.47 -9.06
N VAL A 59 6.17 -9.24 -9.68
CA VAL A 59 5.98 -9.25 -11.13
C VAL A 59 5.48 -7.89 -11.62
N ALA A 60 6.29 -7.19 -12.40
CA ALA A 60 5.87 -5.93 -13.02
C ALA A 60 4.91 -6.17 -14.19
N THR A 61 3.79 -5.43 -14.23
CA THR A 61 2.75 -5.55 -15.27
C THR A 61 3.14 -4.80 -16.56
N VAL A 62 4.21 -5.26 -17.20
CA VAL A 62 4.83 -4.56 -18.35
C VAL A 62 3.98 -4.57 -19.62
N ASN A 63 3.00 -5.46 -19.72
CA ASN A 63 2.03 -5.56 -20.81
C ASN A 63 0.81 -6.39 -20.38
N SER A 64 -0.23 -6.42 -21.22
CA SER A 64 -1.47 -7.16 -20.96
C SER A 64 -1.24 -8.68 -20.79
N GLN A 65 -0.27 -9.27 -21.51
CA GLN A 65 0.00 -10.72 -21.43
C GLN A 65 0.47 -11.15 -20.05
N VAL A 66 1.27 -10.33 -19.36
CA VAL A 66 1.71 -10.62 -17.99
C VAL A 66 0.52 -10.69 -17.03
N ILE A 67 -0.43 -9.76 -17.17
CA ILE A 67 -1.65 -9.74 -16.35
C ILE A 67 -2.54 -10.95 -16.69
N GLU A 68 -2.71 -11.25 -17.98
CA GLU A 68 -3.51 -12.38 -18.45
C GLU A 68 -2.95 -13.73 -17.97
N ASN A 69 -1.63 -13.92 -18.02
CA ASN A 69 -0.95 -15.10 -17.48
C ASN A 69 -1.15 -15.20 -15.96
N GLY A 70 -1.03 -14.07 -15.25
CA GLY A 70 -1.23 -14.01 -13.80
C GLY A 70 -2.61 -14.53 -13.36
N LEU A 71 -3.68 -14.31 -14.13
CA LEU A 71 -5.02 -14.79 -13.76
C LEU A 71 -5.12 -16.33 -13.63
N TRP A 72 -4.20 -17.03 -14.27
CA TRP A 72 -4.12 -18.50 -14.32
C TRP A 72 -2.88 -19.06 -13.60
N ASP A 73 -2.03 -18.19 -13.04
CA ASP A 73 -0.82 -18.59 -12.36
C ASP A 73 -1.17 -19.30 -11.03
N PRO A 74 -0.69 -20.53 -10.79
CA PRO A 74 -0.96 -21.24 -9.56
C PRO A 74 -0.16 -20.69 -8.36
N ASP A 75 0.94 -19.99 -8.61
CA ASP A 75 1.84 -19.53 -7.55
C ASP A 75 1.40 -18.15 -7.02
N PHE A 76 1.39 -18.00 -5.70
CA PHE A 76 1.09 -16.72 -5.07
C PHE A 76 2.21 -15.71 -5.33
N LYS A 77 1.86 -14.54 -5.87
CA LYS A 77 2.81 -13.51 -6.36
C LYS A 77 2.29 -12.12 -6.01
N CYS A 78 3.17 -11.12 -6.08
CA CYS A 78 2.82 -9.71 -5.99
C CYS A 78 2.93 -9.04 -7.37
N PHE A 79 1.80 -8.69 -7.99
CA PHE A 79 1.80 -7.96 -9.27
C PHE A 79 1.85 -6.46 -9.01
N ILE A 80 2.76 -5.75 -9.69
CA ILE A 80 2.95 -4.31 -9.51
C ILE A 80 2.58 -3.52 -10.75
N ALA A 81 1.80 -2.46 -10.56
CA ALA A 81 1.55 -1.42 -11.55
C ALA A 81 2.21 -0.11 -11.10
N HIS A 82 3.16 0.41 -11.86
CA HIS A 82 3.84 1.65 -11.48
C HIS A 82 2.90 2.86 -11.50
N GLU A 83 1.88 2.85 -12.36
CA GLU A 83 0.79 3.82 -12.33
C GLU A 83 -0.44 3.22 -13.06
N ILE A 84 -1.61 3.41 -12.47
CA ILE A 84 -2.92 3.16 -13.06
C ILE A 84 -3.37 4.48 -13.68
N GLY A 85 -3.29 4.55 -15.00
CA GLY A 85 -3.51 5.78 -15.76
C GLY A 85 -2.90 5.68 -17.15
N ARG A 86 -3.36 6.53 -18.07
CA ARG A 86 -2.81 6.56 -19.43
C ARG A 86 -1.35 7.04 -19.41
N GLY A 87 -0.43 6.30 -20.00
CA GLY A 87 0.94 6.75 -20.23
C GLY A 87 1.86 5.62 -20.69
N SER A 88 2.83 5.88 -21.57
CA SER A 88 3.65 4.82 -22.18
C SER A 88 4.86 4.36 -21.35
N LEU A 89 4.86 4.62 -20.04
CA LEU A 89 5.98 4.27 -19.16
C LEU A 89 5.92 2.79 -18.73
N TYR A 90 7.06 2.26 -18.31
CA TYR A 90 7.19 0.85 -17.87
C TYR A 90 6.18 0.52 -16.76
N ALA A 91 5.45 -0.59 -16.93
CA ALA A 91 4.42 -1.06 -16.01
C ALA A 91 3.30 -0.04 -15.70
N TYR A 92 3.02 0.89 -16.63
CA TYR A 92 1.78 1.68 -16.61
C TYR A 92 0.66 0.87 -17.24
N ILE A 93 -0.51 0.91 -16.61
CA ILE A 93 -1.70 0.17 -17.09
C ILE A 93 -2.91 1.09 -17.25
N TRP A 94 -3.72 0.84 -18.26
CA TRP A 94 -4.97 1.58 -18.51
C TRP A 94 -6.01 0.74 -19.26
N GLY A 95 -7.25 1.21 -19.28
CA GLY A 95 -8.33 0.54 -20.03
C GLY A 95 -8.63 -0.85 -19.47
N LYS A 96 -8.68 -1.86 -20.35
CA LYS A 96 -9.02 -3.24 -19.96
C LYS A 96 -8.05 -3.85 -18.95
N ASP A 97 -6.79 -3.40 -18.97
CA ASP A 97 -5.73 -3.95 -18.13
C ASP A 97 -5.93 -3.57 -16.66
N VAL A 98 -6.59 -2.44 -16.38
CA VAL A 98 -6.94 -2.04 -15.00
C VAL A 98 -7.89 -3.05 -14.37
N ALA A 99 -8.96 -3.40 -15.07
CA ALA A 99 -9.95 -4.36 -14.57
C ALA A 99 -9.31 -5.74 -14.36
N ASN A 100 -8.48 -6.21 -15.30
CA ASN A 100 -7.79 -7.49 -15.16
C ASN A 100 -6.72 -7.47 -14.05
N PHE A 101 -6.00 -6.37 -13.89
CA PHE A 101 -5.06 -6.18 -12.79
C PHE A 101 -5.77 -6.25 -11.43
N LEU A 102 -6.88 -5.55 -11.26
CA LEU A 102 -7.65 -5.61 -10.01
C LEU A 102 -8.24 -7.00 -9.74
N LYS A 103 -8.60 -7.76 -10.79
CA LYS A 103 -9.04 -9.17 -10.63
C LYS A 103 -7.94 -10.08 -10.08
N LEU A 104 -6.66 -9.79 -10.33
CA LEU A 104 -5.55 -10.58 -9.77
C LEU A 104 -5.60 -10.60 -8.24
N ALA A 105 -6.12 -9.55 -7.60
CA ALA A 105 -6.23 -9.45 -6.15
C ALA A 105 -7.08 -10.56 -5.49
N LYS A 106 -7.83 -11.34 -6.27
CA LYS A 106 -8.56 -12.54 -5.81
C LYS A 106 -7.65 -13.71 -5.45
N LYS A 107 -6.47 -13.78 -6.07
CA LYS A 107 -5.56 -14.92 -5.98
C LYS A 107 -4.13 -14.53 -5.67
N HIS A 108 -3.75 -13.31 -6.01
CA HIS A 108 -2.42 -12.74 -5.86
C HIS A 108 -2.50 -11.48 -5.03
N MET A 109 -1.35 -11.01 -4.56
CA MET A 109 -1.24 -9.66 -4.06
C MET A 109 -1.08 -8.70 -5.26
N ILE A 110 -1.66 -7.51 -5.17
CA ILE A 110 -1.38 -6.41 -6.08
C ILE A 110 -0.89 -5.17 -5.32
N ALA A 111 0.03 -4.44 -5.94
CA ALA A 111 0.46 -3.13 -5.47
C ALA A 111 0.52 -2.14 -6.64
N GLY A 112 0.10 -0.90 -6.43
CA GLY A 112 0.21 0.08 -7.50
C GLY A 112 -0.06 1.51 -7.09
N ASN A 113 0.19 2.44 -8.00
CA ASN A 113 -0.12 3.84 -7.81
C ASN A 113 -1.32 4.26 -8.67
N LEU A 114 -2.11 5.23 -8.23
CA LEU A 114 -3.18 5.82 -9.03
C LEU A 114 -3.25 7.35 -8.88
N HIS A 115 -3.82 7.99 -9.89
CA HIS A 115 -4.12 9.42 -9.89
C HIS A 115 -5.49 9.70 -9.27
N ALA A 116 -5.59 9.53 -7.95
CA ALA A 116 -6.74 9.94 -7.16
C ALA A 116 -6.30 10.52 -5.81
N ASP A 117 -6.92 11.61 -5.38
CA ASP A 117 -6.66 12.23 -4.06
C ASP A 117 -7.53 11.64 -2.94
N ASP A 118 -8.63 10.98 -3.28
CA ASP A 118 -9.54 10.35 -2.35
C ASP A 118 -10.26 9.14 -2.95
N ILE A 119 -11.05 8.46 -2.11
CA ILE A 119 -11.78 7.26 -2.50
C ILE A 119 -12.87 7.53 -3.54
N HIS A 120 -13.53 8.69 -3.53
CA HIS A 120 -14.59 9.00 -4.49
C HIS A 120 -14.03 9.02 -5.90
N GLU A 121 -12.86 9.63 -6.09
CA GLU A 121 -12.15 9.64 -7.37
C GLU A 121 -11.75 8.21 -7.82
N VAL A 122 -11.45 7.29 -6.89
CA VAL A 122 -11.19 5.87 -7.23
C VAL A 122 -12.46 5.19 -7.72
N LEU A 123 -13.59 5.38 -7.01
CA LEU A 123 -14.87 4.77 -7.36
C LEU A 123 -15.39 5.27 -8.72
N GLU A 124 -15.04 6.50 -9.12
CA GLU A 124 -15.41 7.08 -10.41
C GLU A 124 -14.44 6.72 -11.56
N ALA A 125 -13.31 6.08 -11.26
CA ALA A 125 -12.28 5.80 -12.25
C ALA A 125 -12.70 4.69 -13.24
N LYS A 126 -12.43 4.92 -14.54
CA LYS A 126 -12.78 3.97 -15.59
C LYS A 126 -12.04 2.63 -15.42
N GLY A 127 -12.80 1.53 -15.41
CA GLY A 127 -12.26 0.17 -15.26
C GLY A 127 -12.22 -0.32 -13.81
N ILE A 128 -12.66 0.53 -12.87
CA ILE A 128 -12.91 0.18 -11.48
C ILE A 128 -14.41 -0.03 -11.30
N ASP A 129 -14.79 -1.12 -10.64
CA ASP A 129 -16.16 -1.47 -10.28
C ASP A 129 -16.19 -2.18 -8.92
N ASP A 130 -17.38 -2.33 -8.32
CA ASP A 130 -17.56 -2.96 -7.01
C ASP A 130 -16.99 -4.39 -6.97
N ALA A 131 -17.11 -5.13 -8.07
CA ALA A 131 -16.65 -6.51 -8.16
C ALA A 131 -15.13 -6.63 -8.04
N ASN A 132 -14.39 -5.72 -8.66
CA ASN A 132 -12.93 -5.72 -8.61
C ASN A 132 -12.41 -5.04 -7.33
N LEU A 133 -13.09 -3.99 -6.86
CA LEU A 133 -12.78 -3.33 -5.59
C LEU A 133 -12.97 -4.24 -4.38
N SER A 134 -13.92 -5.18 -4.45
CA SER A 134 -14.18 -6.15 -3.37
C SER A 134 -12.96 -6.99 -2.97
N ASN A 135 -11.95 -7.09 -3.85
CA ASN A 135 -10.72 -7.86 -3.61
C ASN A 135 -9.51 -6.97 -3.28
N LEU A 136 -9.67 -5.66 -3.34
CA LEU A 136 -8.65 -4.71 -2.90
C LEU A 136 -8.81 -4.47 -1.39
N HIS A 137 -7.70 -4.41 -0.65
CA HIS A 137 -7.74 -4.41 0.80
C HIS A 137 -7.43 -3.02 1.39
N VAL A 138 -6.45 -2.30 0.82
CA VAL A 138 -5.99 -1.02 1.38
C VAL A 138 -5.85 0.05 0.29
N LEU A 139 -6.35 1.25 0.59
CA LEU A 139 -6.08 2.47 -0.19
C LEU A 139 -5.31 3.47 0.67
N ILE A 140 -4.21 3.99 0.16
CA ILE A 140 -3.32 4.91 0.87
C ILE A 140 -3.24 6.20 0.07
N PHE A 141 -3.83 7.29 0.56
CA PHE A 141 -3.78 8.58 -0.14
C PHE A 141 -2.67 9.45 0.42
N MET A 142 -1.91 10.10 -0.46
CA MET A 142 -0.85 11.02 -0.08
C MET A 142 -1.24 12.47 -0.37
N LYS A 143 -0.69 13.37 0.43
CA LYS A 143 -0.78 14.82 0.20
C LYS A 143 0.59 15.45 0.31
N MET A 144 0.85 16.40 -0.58
CA MET A 144 2.02 17.27 -0.52
C MET A 144 1.58 18.67 -0.13
N THR A 145 2.22 19.25 0.88
CA THR A 145 1.94 20.60 1.37
C THR A 145 3.24 21.40 1.50
N GLY A 146 3.12 22.71 1.66
CA GLY A 146 4.26 23.62 1.77
C GLY A 146 4.63 24.32 0.47
N GLN A 147 5.70 25.13 0.54
CA GLN A 147 6.18 25.95 -0.58
C GLN A 147 7.48 25.39 -1.15
N ARG A 148 7.87 25.90 -2.33
CA ARG A 148 9.07 25.45 -3.06
C ARG A 148 10.31 25.55 -2.15
N GLY A 149 10.98 24.41 -1.92
CA GLY A 149 12.13 24.30 -1.02
C GLY A 149 11.84 23.72 0.37
N PHE A 150 10.59 23.72 0.82
CA PHE A 150 10.15 23.18 2.13
C PHE A 150 8.85 22.37 1.98
N THR A 151 8.85 21.37 1.08
CA THR A 151 7.68 20.53 0.86
C THR A 151 7.60 19.39 1.86
N LYS A 152 6.44 19.23 2.48
CA LYS A 152 6.10 18.08 3.31
C LYS A 152 5.28 17.10 2.48
N ARG A 153 5.61 15.82 2.56
CA ARG A 153 4.84 14.71 1.96
C ARG A 153 4.30 13.87 3.11
N ARG A 154 3.00 13.64 3.12
CA ARG A 154 2.28 12.97 4.20
C ARG A 154 1.31 11.95 3.63
N ILE A 155 1.15 10.82 4.30
CA ILE A 155 -0.03 9.99 4.11
C ILE A 155 -1.23 10.79 4.63
N ASN A 156 -2.12 11.21 3.76
CA ASN A 156 -3.29 11.99 4.11
C ASN A 156 -4.38 11.13 4.77
N SER A 157 -4.61 9.94 4.22
CA SER A 157 -5.62 9.02 4.71
C SER A 157 -5.31 7.59 4.30
N ILE A 158 -5.80 6.65 5.11
CA ILE A 158 -5.74 5.21 4.81
C ILE A 158 -7.14 4.66 4.97
N TYR A 159 -7.59 3.91 3.95
CA TYR A 159 -8.85 3.18 3.96
C TYR A 159 -8.58 1.69 3.90
N GLU A 160 -9.41 0.95 4.61
CA GLU A 160 -9.40 -0.51 4.65
C GLU A 160 -10.73 -1.02 4.12
N ASN A 161 -10.69 -1.99 3.22
CA ASN A 161 -11.90 -2.64 2.74
C ASN A 161 -12.38 -3.67 3.75
N GLN A 162 -13.53 -3.41 4.36
CA GLN A 162 -14.08 -4.24 5.42
C GLN A 162 -15.41 -4.87 4.99
N TRP A 163 -15.58 -6.15 5.30
CA TRP A 163 -16.87 -6.81 5.17
C TRP A 163 -17.82 -6.35 6.29
N LEU A 164 -18.90 -5.67 5.92
CA LEU A 164 -19.89 -5.09 6.81
C LEU A 164 -21.29 -5.33 6.23
N ASP A 165 -22.18 -5.91 7.04
CA ASP A 165 -23.60 -6.11 6.70
C ASP A 165 -23.84 -6.73 5.32
N GLY A 166 -23.01 -7.71 4.95
CA GLY A 166 -23.16 -8.46 3.69
C GLY A 166 -22.54 -7.80 2.45
N ARG A 167 -21.78 -6.70 2.62
CA ARG A 167 -21.04 -6.04 1.53
C ARG A 167 -19.66 -5.57 1.98
N ASN A 168 -18.79 -5.34 1.00
CA ASN A 168 -17.50 -4.69 1.21
C ASN A 168 -17.67 -3.17 1.26
N GLU A 169 -17.05 -2.52 2.24
CA GLU A 169 -17.03 -1.07 2.38
C GLU A 169 -15.65 -0.60 2.85
N PHE A 170 -15.11 0.40 2.17
CA PHE A 170 -13.86 1.04 2.58
C PHE A 170 -14.08 1.97 3.77
N LYS A 171 -13.54 1.59 4.93
CA LYS A 171 -13.54 2.40 6.16
C LYS A 171 -12.21 3.11 6.32
N GLN A 172 -12.28 4.40 6.63
CA GLN A 172 -11.09 5.18 6.91
C GLN A 172 -10.51 4.79 8.27
N ILE A 173 -9.27 4.28 8.28
CA ILE A 173 -8.56 3.87 9.49
C ILE A 173 -7.74 5.02 10.06
N PHE A 174 -7.05 5.76 9.19
CA PHE A 174 -6.18 6.88 9.58
C PHE A 174 -6.49 8.13 8.77
N MET A 175 -6.24 9.28 9.41
CA MET A 175 -6.33 10.59 8.79
C MET A 175 -5.21 11.49 9.32
N TRP A 176 -4.59 12.26 8.44
CA TRP A 176 -3.65 13.31 8.80
C TRP A 176 -4.38 14.63 9.03
N ASN A 177 -4.08 15.28 10.15
CA ASN A 177 -4.52 16.62 10.46
C ASN A 177 -3.44 17.61 10.03
N GLU A 178 -3.68 18.31 8.92
CA GLU A 178 -2.74 19.26 8.34
C GLU A 178 -2.39 20.42 9.29
N LYS A 179 -3.33 20.86 10.14
CA LYS A 179 -3.10 21.99 11.05
C LYS A 179 -2.13 21.65 12.18
N GLU A 180 -2.21 20.42 12.67
CA GLU A 180 -1.40 19.92 13.79
C GLU A 180 -0.18 19.13 13.33
N ASP A 181 -0.06 18.87 12.03
CA ASP A 181 0.90 17.92 11.44
C ASP A 181 0.92 16.57 12.18
N SER A 182 -0.27 16.06 12.50
CA SER A 182 -0.47 14.88 13.35
C SER A 182 -1.35 13.83 12.66
N PHE A 183 -1.21 12.57 13.05
CA PHE A 183 -2.06 11.49 12.53
C PHE A 183 -3.06 11.06 13.59
N LYS A 184 -4.30 10.86 13.17
CA LYS A 184 -5.39 10.38 14.00
C LYS A 184 -5.89 9.04 13.49
N LYS A 185 -5.97 8.06 14.38
CA LYS A 185 -6.73 6.82 14.14
C LYS A 185 -8.21 7.09 14.32
N LEU A 186 -9.02 6.75 13.32
CA LEU A 186 -10.47 7.00 13.31
C LEU A 186 -11.27 5.75 13.65
N THR A 187 -10.84 4.59 13.16
CA THR A 187 -11.55 3.32 13.34
C THR A 187 -10.57 2.19 13.67
N VAL A 188 -11.11 1.05 14.10
CA VAL A 188 -10.34 -0.17 14.32
C VAL A 188 -10.25 -0.96 13.00
N SER A 189 -9.09 -1.56 12.77
CA SER A 189 -8.94 -2.51 11.67
C SER A 189 -9.76 -3.77 11.95
N LYS A 190 -10.32 -4.34 10.89
CA LYS A 190 -10.92 -5.68 10.86
C LYS A 190 -10.08 -6.67 10.07
N LEU A 191 -9.12 -6.20 9.27
CA LEU A 191 -8.19 -7.05 8.52
C LEU A 191 -6.99 -7.52 9.33
N ILE A 192 -6.67 -6.86 10.46
CA ILE A 192 -5.61 -7.29 11.37
C ILE A 192 -6.09 -7.35 12.83
N THR A 193 -5.48 -8.26 13.59
CA THR A 193 -5.72 -8.46 15.01
C THR A 193 -4.80 -7.59 15.88
N VAL A 194 -5.17 -7.40 17.15
CA VAL A 194 -4.34 -6.67 18.13
C VAL A 194 -2.95 -7.32 18.31
N PRO A 195 -2.80 -8.66 18.42
CA PRO A 195 -1.49 -9.30 18.48
C PRO A 195 -0.61 -9.04 17.26
N GLU A 196 -1.16 -9.10 16.04
CA GLU A 196 -0.41 -8.81 14.80
C GLU A 196 0.07 -7.36 14.77
N LEU A 197 -0.78 -6.42 15.17
CA LEU A 197 -0.39 -5.00 15.27
C LEU A 197 0.71 -4.78 16.31
N LYS A 198 0.62 -5.42 17.49
CA LYS A 198 1.67 -5.34 18.53
C LYS A 198 2.99 -5.90 18.05
N ARG A 199 2.97 -7.05 17.37
CA ARG A 199 4.17 -7.68 16.79
C ARG A 199 4.82 -6.78 15.76
N SER A 200 4.03 -6.27 14.81
CA SER A 200 4.49 -5.37 13.76
C SER A 200 5.06 -4.08 14.34
N ARG A 201 4.42 -3.53 15.37
CA ARG A 201 4.93 -2.36 16.09
C ARG A 201 6.31 -2.64 16.71
N SER A 202 6.49 -3.78 17.38
CA SER A 202 7.79 -4.15 17.95
C SER A 202 8.90 -4.25 16.89
N ILE A 203 8.58 -4.70 15.67
CA ILE A 203 9.55 -4.71 14.56
C ILE A 203 9.90 -3.29 14.11
N ILE A 204 8.91 -2.41 13.94
CA ILE A 204 9.19 -1.00 13.60
C ILE A 204 10.01 -0.31 14.70
N GLU A 205 9.72 -0.57 15.97
CA GLU A 205 10.49 -0.05 17.10
C GLU A 205 11.95 -0.52 17.04
N LYS A 206 12.21 -1.79 16.70
CA LYS A 206 13.58 -2.30 16.52
C LYS A 206 14.30 -1.67 15.33
N ILE A 207 13.61 -1.43 14.21
CA ILE A 207 14.17 -0.69 13.06
C ILE A 207 14.60 0.70 13.50
N ILE A 208 13.82 1.35 14.37
CA ILE A 208 14.14 2.67 14.91
C ILE A 208 15.32 2.60 15.89
N GLU A 209 15.26 1.68 16.86
CA GLU A 209 16.26 1.50 17.92
C GLU A 209 17.65 1.17 17.37
N HIS A 210 17.72 0.29 16.38
CA HIS A 210 18.97 -0.09 15.73
C HIS A 210 19.36 0.80 14.56
N ASP A 211 18.60 1.87 14.32
CA ASP A 211 18.80 2.82 13.22
C ASP A 211 18.97 2.18 11.84
N LEU A 212 18.17 1.14 11.54
CA LEU A 212 18.27 0.44 10.25
C LEU A 212 17.75 1.34 9.14
N ARG A 213 18.57 1.60 8.13
CA ARG A 213 18.30 2.62 7.11
C ARG A 213 17.95 2.04 5.76
N THR A 214 18.57 0.92 5.42
CA THR A 214 18.51 0.34 4.07
C THR A 214 17.48 -0.78 3.98
N MET A 215 17.07 -1.09 2.75
CA MET A 215 16.14 -2.19 2.50
C MET A 215 16.79 -3.54 2.85
N GLU A 216 18.08 -3.66 2.57
CA GLU A 216 18.93 -4.82 2.82
C GLU A 216 19.05 -5.13 4.32
N GLU A 217 19.03 -4.11 5.18
CA GLU A 217 19.01 -4.26 6.64
C GLU A 217 17.61 -4.62 7.17
N ILE A 218 16.57 -3.99 6.63
CA ILE A 218 15.20 -4.09 7.15
C ILE A 218 14.49 -5.37 6.69
N ARG A 219 14.61 -5.74 5.42
CA ARG A 219 13.89 -6.85 4.80
C ARG A 219 14.13 -8.19 5.51
N PRO A 220 15.36 -8.59 5.89
CA PRO A 220 15.58 -9.86 6.59
C PRO A 220 14.86 -9.95 7.94
N MET A 221 14.72 -8.85 8.66
CA MET A 221 13.99 -8.81 9.93
C MET A 221 12.48 -9.03 9.73
N ILE A 222 11.93 -8.42 8.68
CA ILE A 222 10.54 -8.58 8.30
C ILE A 222 10.26 -10.03 7.88
N LEU A 223 11.10 -10.61 7.02
CA LEU A 223 10.95 -12.00 6.60
C LEU A 223 11.03 -12.97 7.77
N LYS A 224 11.93 -12.73 8.72
CA LYS A 224 11.99 -13.52 9.96
C LYS A 224 10.71 -13.42 10.79
N MET A 225 10.06 -12.26 10.84
CA MET A 225 8.77 -12.09 11.50
C MET A 225 7.66 -12.88 10.78
N ILE A 226 7.64 -12.81 9.45
CA ILE A 226 6.63 -13.47 8.61
C ILE A 226 6.74 -15.00 8.75
N ASN A 227 7.95 -15.55 8.68
CA ASN A 227 8.18 -16.99 8.82
C ASN A 227 7.85 -17.53 10.24
N GLN A 228 7.69 -16.65 11.23
CA GLN A 228 7.19 -16.98 12.57
C GLN A 228 5.66 -16.91 12.68
N LEU A 229 4.95 -16.45 11.65
CA LEU A 229 3.48 -16.50 11.56
C LEU A 229 3.00 -17.81 10.93
N GLU A 230 3.81 -18.43 10.07
CA GLU A 230 3.46 -19.68 9.36
C GLU A 230 3.71 -20.96 10.18
N ARG A 231 4.20 -20.82 11.43
CA ARG A 231 4.45 -21.93 12.36
C ARG A 231 3.49 -21.87 13.54
#